data_AF-A0A7G8HEY1-F1
#
_entry.id   AF-A0A7G8HEY1-F1
#
_cell.length_a   1.000
_cell.length_b   1.000
_cell.length_c   1.000
_cell.angle_alpha   90.00
_cell.angle_beta   90.00
_cell.angle_gamma   90.00
#
_symmetry.space_group_name_H-M   'P 1'
#
loop_
_entity.id
_entity.type
_entity.pdbx_description
1 polymer ?
#
loop_
_entity_poly.entity_id
_entity_poly.type
_entity_poly.pdbx_seq_one_letter_code
_entity_poly.pdbx_strand_id
1 'polypeptide(L)' 'MGKLSCVVVACAAGIVLAWPSAAQTNEALLQERLISPAVFELLLRRGATTPEQRRQVIGEACKTGQLGAGDCPQQRQRRD' A
#
# COMPACT_ATOMS: atom_id res chain seq x y z
N MET A 1 8.41 -11.77 -51.00
CA MET A 1 7.61 -11.97 -49.77
C MET A 1 8.43 -12.81 -48.81
N GLY A 2 8.74 -12.28 -47.62
CA GLY A 2 9.51 -12.98 -46.60
C GLY A 2 9.94 -12.00 -45.50
N LYS A 3 9.11 -11.81 -44.49
CA LYS A 3 9.42 -11.05 -43.28
C LYS A 3 10.35 -11.90 -42.42
N LEU A 4 11.57 -11.43 -42.18
CA LEU A 4 12.51 -11.99 -41.21
C LEU A 4 13.00 -10.81 -40.37
N SER A 5 12.21 -10.43 -39.37
CA SER A 5 12.54 -10.68 -37.95
C SER A 5 13.91 -10.12 -37.58
N CYS A 6 13.92 -8.85 -37.17
CA CYS A 6 15.04 -8.25 -36.45
C CYS A 6 15.23 -9.01 -35.14
N VAL A 7 16.18 -9.94 -35.13
CA VAL A 7 16.74 -10.50 -33.90
C VAL A 7 17.53 -9.37 -33.24
N VAL A 8 16.92 -8.70 -32.28
CA VAL A 8 17.60 -7.72 -31.43
C VAL A 8 18.23 -8.52 -30.29
N VAL A 9 19.49 -8.91 -30.47
CA VAL A 9 20.35 -9.33 -29.37
C VAL A 9 21.56 -8.41 -29.39
N ALA A 10 21.52 -7.41 -28.52
CA ALA A 10 22.70 -6.67 -28.12
C ALA A 10 22.61 -6.45 -26.61
N CYS A 11 23.47 -7.15 -25.89
CA CYS A 11 23.66 -7.06 -24.46
C CYS A 11 23.90 -5.60 -24.04
N ALA A 12 22.99 -5.04 -23.25
CA ALA A 12 23.27 -3.87 -22.44
C ALA A 12 22.89 -4.22 -21.00
N ALA A 13 23.81 -3.89 -20.10
CA ALA A 13 23.80 -4.20 -18.69
C ALA A 13 22.40 -4.04 -18.06
N GLY A 14 22.04 -5.02 -17.24
CA GLY A 14 20.74 -5.11 -16.58
C GLY A 14 20.41 -3.85 -15.79
N ILE A 15 19.52 -3.05 -16.35
CA ILE A 15 18.61 -2.23 -15.58
C ILE A 15 17.30 -3.01 -15.61
N VAL A 16 17.18 -3.96 -14.69
CA VAL A 16 15.84 -4.39 -14.27
C VAL A 16 15.22 -3.12 -13.71
N LEU A 17 14.41 -2.45 -14.53
CA LEU A 17 13.46 -1.47 -14.03
C LEU A 17 12.57 -2.27 -13.09
N ALA A 18 12.96 -2.33 -11.82
CA ALA A 18 12.09 -2.75 -10.76
C ALA A 18 10.91 -1.80 -10.86
N TRP A 19 9.82 -2.27 -11.46
CA TRP A 19 8.55 -1.59 -11.33
C TRP A 19 8.41 -1.36 -9.83
N PRO A 20 8.34 -0.10 -9.36
CA PRO A 20 7.96 0.12 -7.99
C PRO A 20 6.58 -0.52 -7.93
N SER A 21 6.45 -1.64 -7.22
CA SER A 21 5.14 -2.14 -6.85
C SER A 21 4.55 -0.96 -6.09
N ALA A 22 3.69 -0.19 -6.75
CA ALA A 22 3.32 1.13 -6.28
C ALA A 22 2.61 0.92 -4.96
N ALA A 23 3.35 1.07 -3.85
CA ALA A 23 2.77 1.02 -2.53
C ALA A 23 1.77 2.16 -2.51
N GLN A 24 0.48 1.82 -2.50
CA GLN A 24 -0.59 2.84 -2.50
C GLN A 24 -0.30 3.84 -1.38
N THR A 25 -0.30 5.13 -1.72
CA THR A 25 -0.10 6.22 -0.77
C THR A 25 -1.32 6.33 0.14
N ASN A 26 -1.17 7.01 1.28
CA ASN A 26 -2.29 7.22 2.20
C ASN A 26 -3.44 7.99 1.52
N GLU A 27 -3.11 8.91 0.60
CA GLU A 27 -4.09 9.68 -0.17
C GLU A 27 -4.87 8.79 -1.13
N ALA A 28 -4.17 7.90 -1.85
CA ALA A 28 -4.82 6.92 -2.73
C ALA A 28 -5.78 6.01 -1.94
N LEU A 29 -5.35 5.54 -0.77
CA LEU A 29 -6.20 4.74 0.11
C LEU A 29 -7.45 5.50 0.59
N LEU A 30 -7.32 6.80 0.88
CA LEU A 30 -8.45 7.64 1.27
C LEU A 30 -9.41 7.86 0.10
N GLN A 31 -8.87 8.13 -1.10
CA GLN A 31 -9.65 8.36 -2.31
C GLN A 31 -10.44 7.10 -2.72
N GLU A 32 -9.82 5.93 -2.61
CA GLU A 32 -10.46 4.63 -2.86
C GLU A 32 -11.37 4.17 -1.70
N ARG A 33 -11.51 4.99 -0.64
CA ARG A 33 -12.31 4.68 0.56
C ARG A 33 -11.87 3.39 1.27
N LEU A 34 -10.62 2.98 1.09
CA LEU A 34 -10.00 1.84 1.77
C LEU A 34 -9.61 2.18 3.21
N ILE A 35 -9.44 3.46 3.52
CA ILE A 35 -9.29 3.98 4.87
C ILE A 35 -10.28 5.12 5.11
N SER A 36 -10.63 5.33 6.38
CA SER A 36 -11.44 6.48 6.77
C SER A 36 -10.60 7.76 6.90
N PRO A 37 -11.24 8.95 6.90
CA PRO A 37 -10.55 10.21 7.17
C PRO A 37 -9.82 10.21 8.53
N ALA A 38 -10.40 9.59 9.56
CA ALA A 38 -9.79 9.49 10.89
C ALA A 38 -8.48 8.66 10.86
N VAL A 39 -8.49 7.56 10.11
CA VAL A 39 -7.28 6.75 9.88
C VAL A 39 -6.24 7.54 9.09
N PHE A 40 -6.64 8.26 8.04
CA PHE A 40 -5.73 9.08 7.25
C PHE A 40 -5.01 10.13 8.10
N GLU A 41 -5.74 10.88 8.94
CA GLU A 41 -5.14 11.88 9.83
C GLU A 41 -4.19 11.27 10.86
N LEU A 42 -4.52 10.09 11.39
CA LEU A 42 -3.64 9.36 12.29
C LEU A 42 -2.33 9.00 11.58
N LEU A 43 -2.42 8.41 10.38
CA LEU A 43 -1.25 8.01 9.61
C LEU A 43 -0.36 9.20 9.25
N LEU A 44 -0.98 10.33 8.89
CA LEU A 44 -0.27 11.58 8.58
C LEU A 44 0.46 12.11 9.82
N ARG A 45 -0.22 12.19 10.98
CA ARG A 45 0.38 12.64 12.25
C ARG A 45 1.54 11.75 12.71
N ARG A 46 1.47 10.45 12.44
CA ARG A 46 2.48 9.47 12.82
C ARG A 46 3.55 9.25 11.74
N GLY A 47 3.46 9.92 10.59
CA GLY A 47 4.41 9.80 9.48
C GLY A 47 4.45 8.40 8.84
N ALA A 48 3.37 7.63 8.93
CA ALA A 48 3.31 6.25 8.42
C ALA A 48 2.99 6.25 6.93
N THR A 49 3.99 6.00 6.09
CA THR A 49 3.86 6.01 4.62
C THR A 49 3.93 4.64 3.98
N THR A 50 4.48 3.66 4.70
CA THR A 50 4.60 2.26 4.24
C THR A 50 3.44 1.40 4.72
N PRO A 51 3.05 0.34 3.99
CA PRO A 51 2.01 -0.57 4.41
C PRO A 51 2.25 -1.15 5.82
N GLU A 52 3.49 -1.52 6.14
CA GLU A 52 3.90 -2.07 7.42
C GLU A 52 3.71 -1.06 8.56
N GLN A 53 4.21 0.16 8.39
CA GLN A 53 4.03 1.24 9.38
C GLN A 53 2.56 1.57 9.58
N ARG A 54 1.76 1.61 8.50
CA ARG A 54 0.32 1.84 8.61
C ARG A 54 -0.35 0.81 9.50
N ARG A 55 -0.08 -0.48 9.28
CA ARG A 55 -0.66 -1.57 10.09
C ARG A 55 -0.27 -1.45 11.56
N GLN A 56 0.99 -1.11 11.84
CA GLN A 56 1.46 -0.91 13.21
C GLN A 56 0.75 0.26 13.89
N VAL A 57 0.70 1.42 13.23
CA VAL A 57 0.07 2.64 13.78
C VAL A 57 -1.42 2.44 13.99
N ILE A 58 -2.13 1.87 13.02
CA ILE A 58 -3.57 1.58 13.13
C ILE A 58 -3.81 0.59 14.28
N GLY A 59 -3.00 -0.48 14.37
CA GLY A 59 -3.12 -1.46 15.44
C GLY A 59 -2.90 -0.86 16.83
N GLU A 60 -1.91 0.01 17.00
CA GLU A 60 -1.65 0.72 18.24
C GLU A 60 -2.79 1.68 18.60
N ALA A 61 -3.26 2.47 17.64
CA ALA A 61 -4.36 3.41 17.84
C ALA A 61 -5.68 2.71 18.18
N CYS A 62 -5.91 1.52 17.61
CA CYS A 62 -7.04 0.68 17.97
C CYS A 62 -6.95 0.12 19.39
N LYS A 63 -5.77 -0.38 19.79
CA LYS A 63 -5.56 -0.90 21.15
C LYS A 63 -5.71 0.19 22.22
N THR A 64 -5.32 1.41 21.89
CA THR A 64 -5.37 2.57 22.79
C THR A 64 -6.68 3.35 22.74
N GLY A 65 -7.61 2.97 21.84
CA GLY A 65 -8.89 3.67 21.66
C GLY A 65 -8.78 5.04 20.98
N GLN A 66 -7.64 5.35 20.34
CA GLN A 66 -7.47 6.56 19.54
C GLN A 66 -8.27 6.52 18.22
N LEU A 67 -8.55 5.32 17.70
CA LEU A 67 -9.48 5.10 16.58
C LEU A 67 -10.81 4.53 17.09
N GLY A 68 -11.90 4.93 16.44
CA GLY A 68 -13.21 4.37 16.72
C GLY A 68 -13.31 2.91 16.29
N ALA A 69 -14.24 2.15 16.89
CA ALA A 69 -14.41 0.72 16.61
C ALA A 69 -14.68 0.42 15.13
N GLY A 70 -15.31 1.33 14.39
CA GLY A 70 -15.57 1.20 12.95
C GLY A 70 -14.38 1.53 12.04
N ASP A 71 -13.36 2.20 12.57
CA ASP A 71 -12.11 2.55 11.87
C ASP A 71 -11.01 1.52 12.09
N CYS A 72 -11.11 0.81 13.20
CA CYS A 72 -10.28 -0.35 13.43
C CYS A 72 -10.63 -1.42 12.41
N PRO A 73 -9.63 -2.12 11.84
CA PRO A 73 -9.91 -3.33 11.10
C PRO A 73 -10.65 -4.21 12.09
N GLN A 74 -11.97 -4.34 11.87
CA GLN A 74 -12.81 -5.19 12.67
C GLN A 74 -12.06 -6.50 12.66
N GLN A 75 -11.67 -7.00 13.83
CA GLN A 75 -11.17 -8.35 13.89
C GLN A 75 -12.35 -9.21 13.41
N ARG A 76 -12.50 -9.40 12.10
CA ARG A 76 -13.03 -10.62 11.52
C ARG A 76 -12.01 -11.68 11.93
N GLN A 77 -12.03 -11.98 13.23
CA GLN A 77 -11.59 -13.24 13.75
C GLN A 77 -12.30 -14.26 12.88
N ARG A 78 -11.48 -15.01 12.14
CA ARG A 78 -11.63 -16.44 11.96
C ARG A 78 -13.09 -16.87 11.87
N ARG A 79 -13.68 -16.73 10.69
CA ARG A 79 -14.72 -17.66 10.27
C ARG A 79 -14.19 -18.31 9.00
N ASP A 80 -13.70 -19.53 9.23
CA ASP A 80 -13.13 -20.53 8.32
C ASP A 80 -11.74 -20.24 7.71
#